data_AF-U6KFG8-F1
#
_entry.id   AF-U6KFG8-F1
#
_cell.length_a   1.000
_cell.length_b   1.000
_cell.length_c   1.000
_cell.angle_alpha   90.00
_cell.angle_beta   90.00
_cell.angle_gamma   90.00
#
_symmetry.space_group_name_H-M   'P 1'
#
loop_
_entity.id
_entity.type
_entity.pdbx_description
1 polymer ?
#
loop_
_entity_poly.entity_id
_entity_poly.type
_entity_poly.pdbx_seq_one_letter_code
_entity_poly.pdbx_strand_id
1 'polypeptide(L)'
;MQEARHLDQLGLREAPAAVVNVALHKERFCQHQVLLEGLVDKLNSTLSSIIPAHNSLLSRQIAELHRAVHPGLTTLNWTSLGLEDFVSSCLKSLTIFKATCEQVFKNVEIIEQIVKEIENAQLVRDLNWESFEPFAIQDFYEYIEEHRARVVEGLQGRYESITSYLKKIEELLEGRMTGSSEAMASYYHYWERRIFNAIATMLIRGAFPSSSFQGVTRQQQFSLLSTMRLPEYRRSSVAPLQRIKPSKGHSR
;
A
#
# COMPACT_ATOMS: atom_id res chain seq x y z
N MET A 1 22.77 15.50 39.40
CA MET A 1 24.19 15.16 39.03
C MET A 1 25.16 16.31 39.20
N GLN A 2 24.79 17.58 38.93
CA GLN A 2 25.63 18.71 39.31
C GLN A 2 25.88 18.73 40.82
N GLU A 3 24.86 18.56 41.66
CA GLU A 3 25.01 18.48 43.13
C GLU A 3 26.11 17.56 43.64
N ALA A 4 26.32 16.38 43.04
CA ALA A 4 27.40 15.47 43.45
C ALA A 4 28.79 16.05 43.21
N ARG A 5 28.99 16.76 42.08
CA ARG A 5 30.24 17.48 41.79
C ARG A 5 30.43 18.68 42.72
N HIS A 6 29.35 19.38 43.04
CA HIS A 6 29.39 20.50 43.97
C HIS A 6 29.69 20.03 45.41
N LEU A 7 29.16 18.89 45.85
CA LEU A 7 29.45 18.28 47.16
C LEU A 7 30.91 17.83 47.29
N ASP A 8 31.48 17.27 46.23
CA ASP A 8 32.89 16.88 46.16
C ASP A 8 33.82 18.11 46.19
N GLN A 9 33.46 19.17 45.45
CA GLN A 9 34.16 20.47 45.47
C GLN A 9 34.05 21.20 46.82
N LEU A 10 32.97 20.98 47.57
CA LEU A 10 32.75 21.52 48.91
C LEU A 10 33.48 20.74 50.01
N GLY A 11 34.19 19.65 49.67
CA GLY A 11 34.94 18.83 50.63
C GLY A 11 34.07 18.05 51.63
N LEU A 12 32.76 17.96 51.38
CA LEU A 12 31.81 17.23 52.21
C LEU A 12 31.97 15.73 51.93
N ARG A 13 32.77 15.05 52.75
CA ARG A 13 33.21 13.65 52.58
C ARG A 13 32.12 12.58 52.71
N GLU A 14 30.88 12.95 53.04
CA GLU A 14 29.79 12.00 53.28
C GLU A 14 28.61 12.26 52.34
N ALA A 15 28.85 12.23 51.04
CA ALA A 15 27.76 12.06 50.09
C ALA A 15 27.20 10.63 50.21
N PRO A 16 25.86 10.43 50.27
CA PRO A 16 25.27 9.10 50.33
C PRO A 16 25.77 8.23 49.16
N ALA A 17 26.05 6.94 49.42
CA ALA A 17 26.61 6.03 48.40
C ALA A 17 25.80 5.99 47.09
N ALA A 18 24.49 6.24 47.17
CA ALA A 18 23.61 6.39 46.01
C ALA A 18 24.00 7.58 45.11
N VAL A 19 24.34 8.74 45.68
CA VAL A 19 24.73 9.96 44.96
C VAL A 19 26.06 9.76 44.24
N VAL A 20 27.00 9.06 44.88
CA VAL A 20 28.30 8.71 44.31
C VAL A 20 28.15 7.72 43.14
N ASN A 21 27.34 6.66 43.30
CA ASN A 21 27.08 5.70 42.22
C ASN A 21 26.40 6.36 41.00
N VAL A 22 25.44 7.25 41.21
CA VAL A 22 24.77 7.99 40.13
C VAL A 22 25.76 8.94 39.43
N ALA A 23 26.66 9.57 40.17
CA ALA A 23 27.70 10.41 39.60
C ALA A 23 28.74 9.61 38.79
N LEU A 24 29.09 8.41 39.25
CA LEU A 24 30.05 7.51 38.60
C LEU A 24 29.54 7.02 37.24
N HIS A 25 28.24 6.75 37.14
CA HIS A 25 27.60 6.27 35.90
C HIS A 25 27.03 7.39 35.01
N LYS A 26 27.32 8.65 35.32
CA LYS A 26 26.82 9.83 34.59
C LYS A 26 26.97 9.71 33.08
N GLU A 27 28.17 9.40 32.62
CA GLU A 27 28.50 9.38 31.20
C GLU A 27 27.65 8.34 30.44
N ARG A 28 27.47 7.16 31.04
CA ARG A 28 26.61 6.10 30.51
C ARG A 28 25.15 6.53 30.43
N PHE A 29 24.62 7.20 31.46
CA PHE A 29 23.24 7.68 31.42
C PHE A 29 23.02 8.76 30.36
N CYS A 30 23.98 9.67 30.16
CA CYS A 30 23.91 10.65 29.08
C CYS A 30 23.90 9.96 27.69
N GLN A 31 24.71 8.93 27.50
CA GLN A 31 24.71 8.14 26.25
C GLN A 31 23.36 7.43 26.04
N HIS A 32 22.82 6.78 27.08
CA HIS A 32 21.50 6.14 27.04
C HIS A 32 20.38 7.14 26.69
N GLN A 33 20.42 8.35 27.24
CA GLN A 33 19.45 9.40 26.92
C GLN A 33 19.47 9.75 25.43
N VAL A 34 20.66 10.03 24.89
CA VAL A 34 20.82 10.38 23.45
C VAL A 34 20.33 9.24 22.55
N LEU A 35 20.61 7.98 22.91
CA LEU A 35 20.16 6.81 22.16
C LEU A 35 18.63 6.68 22.15
N LEU A 36 17.98 6.89 23.30
CA LEU A 36 16.53 6.79 23.44
C LEU A 36 15.82 7.96 22.74
N GLU A 37 16.33 9.18 22.88
CA GLU A 37 15.82 10.35 22.14
C GLU A 37 15.88 10.11 20.63
N GLY A 38 17.03 9.66 20.13
CA GLY A 38 17.19 9.33 18.72
C GLY A 38 16.29 8.19 18.22
N LEU A 39 15.97 7.21 19.08
CA LEU A 39 15.01 6.15 18.76
C LEU A 39 13.59 6.70 18.66
N VAL A 40 13.18 7.52 19.62
CA VAL A 40 11.84 8.14 19.65
C VAL A 40 11.62 9.07 18.46
N ASP A 41 12.62 9.88 18.09
CA ASP A 41 12.55 10.76 16.93
C ASP A 41 12.39 9.98 15.62
N LYS A 42 13.12 8.86 15.48
CA LYS A 42 13.02 7.97 14.31
C LYS A 42 11.66 7.26 14.24
N LEU A 43 11.15 6.82 15.39
CA LEU A 43 9.81 6.22 15.48
C LEU A 43 8.73 7.22 15.08
N ASN A 44 8.74 8.41 15.67
CA ASN A 44 7.75 9.46 15.40
C ASN A 44 7.79 9.91 13.94
N SER A 45 8.98 10.13 13.37
CA SER A 45 9.11 10.51 11.96
C SER A 45 8.59 9.42 11.02
N THR A 46 8.90 8.16 11.30
CA THR A 46 8.43 7.02 10.48
C THR A 46 6.92 6.82 10.60
N LEU A 47 6.34 6.97 11.79
CA LEU A 47 4.88 6.85 11.96
C LEU A 47 4.14 8.03 11.34
N SER A 48 4.71 9.24 11.40
CA SER A 48 4.10 10.44 10.80
C SER A 48 4.04 10.40 9.27
N SER A 49 4.92 9.65 8.61
CA SER A 49 4.94 9.54 7.15
C SER A 49 3.91 8.55 6.59
N ILE A 50 3.25 7.77 7.46
CA ILE A 50 2.28 6.76 7.02
C ILE A 50 0.92 7.42 6.83
N ILE A 51 0.39 7.28 5.62
CA ILE A 51 -0.94 7.79 5.28
C ILE A 51 -1.99 6.97 6.06
N PRO A 52 -2.98 7.63 6.73
CA PRO A 52 -3.99 6.96 7.55
C PRO A 52 -4.77 5.85 6.83
N ALA A 53 -4.96 5.97 5.51
CA ALA A 53 -5.65 5.00 4.66
C ALA A 53 -4.95 3.63 4.60
N HIS A 54 -3.66 3.55 4.95
CA HIS A 54 -2.88 2.31 4.93
C HIS A 54 -2.71 1.68 6.32
N ASN A 55 -3.20 2.32 7.39
CA ASN A 55 -3.09 1.80 8.75
C ASN A 55 -3.81 0.46 8.94
N SER A 56 -4.95 0.26 8.28
CA SER A 56 -5.66 -1.03 8.33
C SER A 56 -4.84 -2.14 7.66
N LEU A 57 -4.18 -1.82 6.55
CA LEU A 57 -3.36 -2.75 5.76
C LEU A 57 -2.07 -3.14 6.49
N LEU A 58 -1.44 -2.19 7.19
CA LEU A 58 -0.17 -2.39 7.90
C LEU A 58 -0.36 -2.76 9.38
N SER A 59 -1.58 -3.08 9.81
CA SER A 59 -1.93 -3.29 11.21
C SER A 59 -1.07 -4.35 11.92
N ARG A 60 -0.75 -5.45 11.23
CA ARG A 60 0.14 -6.51 11.75
C ARG A 60 1.57 -6.00 11.95
N GLN A 61 2.11 -5.28 10.97
CA GLN A 61 3.47 -4.73 11.00
C GLN A 61 3.61 -3.65 12.09
N ILE A 62 2.56 -2.84 12.27
CA ILE A 62 2.46 -1.86 13.36
C ILE A 62 2.46 -2.58 14.71
N ALA A 63 1.69 -3.67 14.86
CA ALA A 63 1.67 -4.46 16.09
C ALA A 63 3.04 -5.10 16.41
N GLU A 64 3.79 -5.56 15.40
CA GLU A 64 5.15 -6.06 15.56
C GLU A 64 6.12 -4.96 16.04
N LEU A 65 6.01 -3.75 15.47
CA LEU A 65 6.79 -2.60 15.91
C LEU A 65 6.45 -2.21 17.36
N HIS A 66 5.17 -2.18 17.73
CA HIS A 66 4.76 -1.94 19.11
C HIS A 66 5.31 -3.00 20.08
N ARG A 67 5.30 -4.28 19.69
CA ARG A 67 5.88 -5.36 20.50
C ARG A 67 7.39 -5.17 20.69
N ALA A 68 8.11 -4.68 19.68
CA ALA A 68 9.54 -4.39 19.81
C ALA A 68 9.80 -3.24 20.79
N VAL A 69 8.95 -2.21 20.82
CA VAL A 69 9.06 -1.05 21.71
C VAL A 69 8.57 -1.32 23.14
N HIS A 70 7.65 -2.28 23.32
CA HIS A 70 6.97 -2.56 24.59
C HIS A 70 7.89 -2.77 25.82
N PRO A 71 9.05 -3.46 25.72
CA PRO A 71 9.99 -3.57 26.82
C PRO A 71 10.49 -2.21 27.34
N GLY A 72 10.64 -1.22 26.45
CA GLY A 72 11.02 0.16 26.80
C GLY A 72 9.98 0.91 27.62
N LEU A 73 8.72 0.44 27.62
CA LEU A 73 7.60 1.07 28.32
C LEU A 73 7.26 0.38 29.64
N THR A 74 7.81 -0.81 29.90
CA THR A 74 7.38 -1.67 31.01
C THR A 74 8.53 -2.15 31.87
N THR A 75 9.52 -2.83 31.29
CA THR A 75 10.54 -3.59 32.03
C THR A 75 11.91 -2.91 32.05
N LEU A 76 12.23 -2.11 31.03
CA LEU A 76 13.50 -1.42 30.95
C LEU A 76 13.49 -0.14 31.78
N ASN A 77 14.56 0.05 32.53
CA ASN A 77 14.85 1.28 33.27
C ASN A 77 16.25 1.80 32.87
N TRP A 78 16.57 3.02 33.28
CA TRP A 78 17.82 3.72 32.96
C TRP A 78 19.09 2.97 33.40
N THR A 79 18.98 2.04 34.35
CA THR A 79 20.07 1.19 34.87
C THR A 79 20.20 -0.17 34.17
N SER A 80 19.32 -0.47 33.21
CA SER A 80 19.28 -1.78 32.54
C SER A 80 20.52 -1.99 31.68
N LEU A 81 21.20 -3.13 31.90
CA LEU A 81 22.43 -3.47 31.18
C LEU A 81 22.19 -3.71 29.68
N GLY A 82 21.00 -4.20 29.30
CA GLY A 82 20.61 -4.53 27.93
C GLY A 82 19.92 -3.40 27.15
N LEU A 83 20.08 -2.13 27.56
CA LEU A 83 19.44 -1.01 26.87
C LEU A 83 19.94 -0.86 25.43
N GLU A 84 21.25 -1.01 25.20
CA GLU A 84 21.85 -0.87 23.87
C GLU A 84 21.35 -1.95 22.90
N ASP A 85 21.22 -3.19 23.37
CA ASP A 85 20.65 -4.30 22.61
C ASP A 85 19.17 -4.06 22.29
N PHE A 86 18.41 -3.53 23.26
CA PHE A 86 17.02 -3.13 23.06
C PHE A 86 16.88 -2.04 21.99
N VAL A 87 17.67 -0.97 22.09
CA VAL A 87 17.66 0.14 21.10
C VAL A 87 18.02 -0.41 19.72
N SER A 88 19.05 -1.25 19.63
CA SER A 88 19.48 -1.87 18.37
C SER A 88 18.37 -2.75 17.77
N SER A 89 17.68 -3.54 18.60
CA SER A 89 16.54 -4.37 18.18
C SER A 89 15.36 -3.53 17.67
N CYS A 90 15.04 -2.43 18.36
CA CYS A 90 14.00 -1.50 17.93
C CYS A 90 14.34 -0.83 16.60
N LEU A 91 15.58 -0.34 16.45
CA LEU A 91 16.05 0.25 15.20
C LEU A 91 16.02 -0.75 14.03
N LYS A 92 16.38 -2.00 14.29
CA LYS A 92 16.28 -3.07 13.28
C LYS A 92 14.83 -3.32 12.86
N SER A 93 13.93 -3.42 13.83
CA SER A 93 12.49 -3.62 13.57
C SER A 93 11.91 -2.44 12.79
N LEU A 94 12.29 -1.22 13.13
CA LEU A 94 11.90 0.00 12.43
C LEU A 94 12.43 0.04 10.99
N THR A 95 13.66 -0.41 10.77
CA THR A 95 14.25 -0.47 9.42
C THR A 95 13.50 -1.46 8.53
N ILE A 96 13.17 -2.65 9.07
CA ILE A 96 12.35 -3.65 8.36
C ILE A 96 10.98 -3.08 8.04
N PHE A 97 10.31 -2.48 9.03
CA PHE A 97 9.01 -1.86 8.88
C PHE A 97 8.98 -0.81 7.76
N LYS A 98 9.96 0.10 7.75
CA LYS A 98 10.08 1.14 6.73
C LYS A 98 10.28 0.54 5.33
N ALA A 99 11.17 -0.43 5.20
CA ALA A 99 11.41 -1.12 3.93
C ALA A 99 10.16 -1.82 3.41
N THR A 100 9.38 -2.47 4.29
CA THR A 100 8.09 -3.08 3.92
C THR A 100 7.10 -2.04 3.44
N CYS A 101 6.97 -0.91 4.14
CA CYS A 101 6.07 0.18 3.74
C CYS A 101 6.42 0.72 2.36
N GLU A 102 7.70 1.01 2.10
CA GLU A 102 8.18 1.51 0.81
C GLU A 102 7.84 0.54 -0.34
N GLN A 103 8.04 -0.76 -0.13
CA GLN A 103 7.70 -1.77 -1.13
C GLN A 103 6.19 -1.88 -1.37
N VAL A 104 5.37 -1.82 -0.31
CA VAL A 104 3.91 -1.85 -0.43
C VAL A 104 3.43 -0.62 -1.21
N PHE A 105 3.88 0.59 -0.85
CA PHE A 105 3.47 1.83 -1.52
C PHE A 105 3.88 1.87 -2.99
N LYS A 106 5.07 1.38 -3.32
CA LYS A 106 5.49 1.24 -4.72
C LYS A 106 4.54 0.34 -5.52
N ASN A 107 4.13 -0.80 -4.96
CA ASN A 107 3.17 -1.67 -5.65
C ASN A 107 1.78 -1.01 -5.76
N VAL A 108 1.33 -0.31 -4.71
CA VAL A 108 0.07 0.46 -4.73
C VAL A 108 0.08 1.50 -5.86
N GLU A 109 1.15 2.27 -5.98
CA GLU A 109 1.31 3.30 -7.02
C GLU A 109 1.28 2.70 -8.43
N ILE A 110 1.92 1.54 -8.63
CA ILE A 110 1.87 0.84 -9.92
C ILE A 110 0.43 0.42 -10.24
N ILE A 111 -0.30 -0.14 -9.28
CA ILE A 111 -1.70 -0.53 -9.49
C ILE A 111 -2.56 0.70 -9.79
N GLU A 112 -2.39 1.81 -9.06
CA GLU A 112 -3.06 3.08 -9.36
C GLU A 112 -2.86 3.53 -10.81
N GLN A 113 -1.60 3.48 -11.26
CA GLN A 113 -1.24 3.91 -12.59
C GLN A 113 -1.92 3.04 -13.65
N ILE A 114 -1.92 1.71 -13.45
CA ILE A 114 -2.62 0.79 -14.34
C ILE A 114 -4.14 1.07 -14.35
N VAL A 115 -4.75 1.30 -13.19
CA VAL A 115 -6.19 1.60 -13.09
C VAL A 115 -6.52 2.89 -13.85
N LYS A 116 -5.71 3.94 -13.72
CA LYS A 116 -5.87 5.18 -14.48
C LYS A 116 -5.70 4.97 -15.97
N GLU A 117 -4.80 4.11 -16.39
CA GLU A 117 -4.61 3.78 -17.80
C GLU A 117 -5.83 3.05 -18.38
N ILE A 118 -6.43 2.13 -17.62
CA ILE A 118 -7.69 1.47 -17.98
C ILE A 118 -8.81 2.51 -18.09
N GLU A 119 -8.95 3.40 -17.11
CA GLU A 119 -9.98 4.44 -17.10
C GLU A 119 -9.89 5.39 -18.32
N ASN A 120 -8.67 5.78 -18.68
CA ASN A 120 -8.40 6.75 -19.75
C ASN A 120 -8.22 6.14 -21.15
N ALA A 121 -8.36 4.82 -21.30
CA ALA A 121 -8.15 4.15 -22.58
C ALA A 121 -9.23 4.50 -23.62
N GLN A 122 -8.81 4.86 -24.84
CA GLN A 122 -9.70 5.27 -25.92
C GLN A 122 -10.11 4.05 -26.77
N LEU A 123 -11.31 3.54 -26.53
CA LEU A 123 -11.88 2.42 -27.29
C LEU A 123 -12.24 2.79 -28.73
N VAL A 124 -12.63 4.05 -28.95
CA VAL A 124 -12.94 4.60 -30.28
C VAL A 124 -11.83 5.58 -30.64
N ARG A 125 -11.30 5.45 -31.85
CA ARG A 125 -10.26 6.34 -32.36
C ARG A 125 -10.87 7.70 -32.71
N ASP A 126 -10.17 8.77 -32.36
CA ASP A 126 -10.50 10.10 -32.88
C ASP A 126 -10.19 10.14 -34.39
N LEU A 127 -11.21 10.43 -35.20
CA LEU A 127 -11.08 10.50 -36.64
C LEU A 127 -10.83 11.95 -37.06
N ASN A 128 -9.71 12.20 -37.73
CA ASN A 128 -9.48 13.48 -38.40
C ASN A 128 -10.24 13.50 -39.73
N TRP A 129 -11.43 14.08 -39.71
CA TRP A 129 -12.33 14.12 -40.87
C TRP A 129 -11.78 14.95 -42.03
N GLU A 130 -10.83 15.84 -41.78
CA GLU A 130 -10.24 16.72 -42.81
C GLU A 130 -9.23 15.99 -43.71
N SER A 131 -8.66 14.89 -43.23
CA SER A 131 -7.66 14.08 -43.95
C SER A 131 -8.18 12.70 -44.35
N PHE A 132 -9.49 12.45 -44.20
CA PHE A 132 -10.07 11.12 -44.35
C PHE A 132 -10.52 10.89 -45.79
N GLU A 133 -9.89 9.94 -46.49
CA GLU A 133 -10.40 9.46 -47.77
C GLU A 133 -11.65 8.59 -47.57
N PRO A 134 -12.62 8.58 -48.50
CA PRO A 134 -13.81 7.75 -48.37
C PRO A 134 -13.46 6.25 -48.36
N PHE A 135 -13.81 5.56 -47.28
CA PHE A 135 -13.68 4.10 -47.17
C PHE A 135 -14.93 3.38 -47.66
N ALA A 136 -14.79 2.14 -48.12
CA ALA A 136 -15.92 1.21 -48.10
C ALA A 136 -16.34 0.97 -46.64
N ILE A 137 -17.64 0.79 -46.40
CA ILE A 137 -18.19 0.59 -45.04
C ILE A 137 -17.50 -0.58 -44.32
N GLN A 138 -17.15 -1.62 -45.08
CA GLN A 138 -16.45 -2.80 -44.56
C GLN A 138 -15.05 -2.46 -44.05
N ASP A 139 -14.25 -1.75 -44.85
CA ASP A 139 -12.88 -1.34 -44.49
C ASP A 139 -12.90 -0.38 -43.28
N PHE A 140 -13.91 0.49 -43.19
CA PHE A 140 -14.10 1.36 -42.03
C PHE A 140 -14.41 0.57 -40.76
N TYR A 141 -15.28 -0.44 -40.84
CA TYR A 141 -15.59 -1.30 -39.70
C TYR A 141 -14.35 -2.07 -39.22
N GLU A 142 -13.60 -2.67 -40.15
CA GLU A 142 -12.36 -3.39 -39.85
C GLU A 142 -11.32 -2.46 -39.20
N TYR A 143 -11.17 -1.24 -39.70
CA TYR A 143 -10.25 -0.24 -39.14
C TYR A 143 -10.56 0.12 -37.68
N ILE A 144 -11.84 0.32 -37.34
CA ILE A 144 -12.27 0.62 -35.96
C ILE A 144 -12.13 -0.61 -35.07
N GLU A 145 -12.51 -1.78 -35.57
CA GLU A 145 -12.49 -3.02 -34.80
C GLU A 145 -11.05 -3.46 -34.49
N GLU A 146 -10.12 -3.32 -35.44
CA GLU A 146 -8.70 -3.62 -35.21
C GLU A 146 -8.10 -2.72 -34.12
N HIS A 147 -8.42 -1.42 -34.13
CA HIS A 147 -8.02 -0.49 -33.06
C HIS A 147 -8.57 -0.92 -31.71
N ARG A 148 -9.88 -1.21 -31.66
CA ARG A 148 -10.56 -1.62 -30.43
C ARG A 148 -9.95 -2.91 -29.87
N ALA A 149 -9.73 -3.91 -30.72
CA ALA A 149 -9.12 -5.18 -30.34
C ALA A 149 -7.72 -4.97 -29.74
N ARG A 150 -6.88 -4.16 -30.39
CA ARG A 150 -5.53 -3.84 -29.91
C ARG A 150 -5.54 -3.14 -28.56
N VAL A 151 -6.45 -2.19 -28.35
CA VAL A 151 -6.60 -1.50 -27.05
C VAL A 151 -7.03 -2.49 -25.98
N VAL A 152 -8.05 -3.30 -26.24
CA VAL A 152 -8.59 -4.27 -25.27
C VAL A 152 -7.54 -5.32 -24.89
N GLU A 153 -6.79 -5.85 -25.85
CA GLU A 153 -5.71 -6.81 -25.60
C GLU A 153 -4.62 -6.20 -24.70
N GLY A 154 -4.23 -4.95 -24.97
CA GLY A 154 -3.28 -4.21 -24.14
C GLY A 154 -3.79 -3.98 -22.70
N LEU A 155 -5.08 -3.68 -22.54
CA LEU A 155 -5.70 -3.50 -21.22
C LEU A 155 -5.83 -4.82 -20.46
N GLN A 156 -6.12 -5.92 -21.14
CA GLN A 156 -6.18 -7.25 -20.52
C GLN A 156 -4.83 -7.62 -19.89
N GLY A 157 -3.73 -7.47 -20.63
CA GLY A 157 -2.40 -7.76 -20.09
C GLY A 157 -2.05 -6.89 -18.87
N ARG A 158 -2.45 -5.60 -18.89
CA ARG A 158 -2.28 -4.71 -17.73
C ARG A 158 -3.12 -5.16 -16.54
N TYR A 159 -4.38 -5.52 -16.74
CA TYR A 159 -5.24 -6.05 -15.69
C TYR A 159 -4.67 -7.34 -15.06
N GLU A 160 -4.16 -8.27 -15.87
CA GLU A 160 -3.53 -9.49 -15.36
C GLU A 160 -2.31 -9.18 -14.48
N SER A 161 -1.53 -8.15 -14.84
CA SER A 161 -0.37 -7.72 -14.04
C SER A 161 -0.75 -7.20 -12.64
N ILE A 162 -1.94 -6.59 -12.47
CA ILE A 162 -2.44 -6.14 -11.16
C ILE A 162 -2.50 -7.30 -10.17
N THR A 163 -2.94 -8.48 -10.61
CA THR A 163 -3.04 -9.67 -9.75
C THR A 163 -1.68 -10.04 -9.18
N SER A 164 -0.61 -9.92 -9.96
CA SER A 164 0.76 -10.18 -9.53
C SER A 164 1.22 -9.17 -8.46
N TYR A 165 0.89 -7.88 -8.62
CA TYR A 165 1.22 -6.86 -7.63
C TYR A 165 0.43 -7.04 -6.32
N LEU A 166 -0.85 -7.39 -6.40
CA LEU A 166 -1.66 -7.70 -5.22
C LEU A 166 -1.12 -8.90 -4.44
N LYS A 167 -0.72 -9.97 -5.14
CA LYS A 167 -0.07 -11.14 -4.54
C LYS A 167 1.28 -10.79 -3.88
N LYS A 168 2.04 -9.88 -4.48
CA LYS A 168 3.30 -9.40 -3.89
C LYS A 168 3.06 -8.59 -2.61
N ILE A 169 2.00 -7.79 -2.57
CA ILE A 169 1.59 -7.10 -1.33
C ILE A 169 1.16 -8.14 -0.28
N GLU A 170 0.43 -9.21 -0.65
CA GLU A 170 0.10 -10.30 0.26
C GLU A 170 1.34 -10.98 0.83
N GLU A 171 2.34 -11.25 -0.01
CA GLU A 171 3.59 -11.86 0.42
C GLU A 171 4.32 -10.97 1.43
N LEU A 172 4.41 -9.67 1.18
CA LEU A 172 5.06 -8.70 2.07
C LEU A 172 4.33 -8.57 3.41
N LEU A 173 3.01 -8.72 3.43
CA LEU A 173 2.18 -8.49 4.60
C LEU A 173 1.86 -9.75 5.39
N GLU A 174 1.72 -10.91 4.77
CA GLU A 174 1.30 -12.16 5.41
C GLU A 174 2.35 -13.27 5.27
N GLY A 175 3.40 -13.06 4.48
CA GLY A 175 4.39 -14.10 4.15
C GLY A 175 3.80 -15.21 3.28
N ARG A 176 2.64 -14.98 2.65
CA ARG A 176 1.91 -15.94 1.83
C ARG A 176 1.59 -15.33 0.46
N MET A 177 1.61 -16.16 -0.57
CA MET A 177 1.28 -15.75 -1.94
C MET A 177 0.10 -16.56 -2.48
N THR A 178 -0.98 -16.63 -1.69
CA THR A 178 -2.18 -17.41 -2.02
C THR A 178 -3.15 -16.63 -2.90
N GLY A 179 -3.14 -15.30 -2.79
CA GLY A 179 -4.14 -14.42 -3.41
C GLY A 179 -5.51 -14.51 -2.74
N SER A 180 -5.62 -15.17 -1.58
CA SER A 180 -6.88 -15.49 -0.89
C SER A 180 -6.79 -15.25 0.63
N SER A 181 -5.87 -14.40 1.08
CA SER A 181 -5.74 -14.10 2.51
C SER A 181 -7.00 -13.43 3.06
N GLU A 182 -7.60 -14.01 4.11
CA GLU A 182 -8.79 -13.48 4.78
C GLU A 182 -8.54 -12.09 5.37
N ALA A 183 -7.33 -11.85 5.90
CA ALA A 183 -6.91 -10.55 6.44
C ALA A 183 -6.90 -9.44 5.37
N MET A 184 -6.74 -9.80 4.08
CA MET A 184 -6.69 -8.86 2.96
C MET A 184 -8.00 -8.79 2.16
N ALA A 185 -9.06 -9.50 2.57
CA ALA A 185 -10.31 -9.57 1.80
C ALA A 185 -10.94 -8.19 1.54
N SER A 186 -10.94 -7.30 2.55
CA SER A 186 -11.44 -5.93 2.40
C SER A 186 -10.60 -5.10 1.43
N TYR A 187 -9.30 -5.33 1.41
CA TYR A 187 -8.35 -4.66 0.51
C TYR A 187 -8.51 -5.12 -0.94
N TYR A 188 -8.71 -6.42 -1.17
CA TYR A 188 -9.03 -6.94 -2.50
C TYR A 188 -10.33 -6.39 -3.04
N HIS A 189 -11.37 -6.33 -2.19
CA HIS A 189 -12.66 -5.77 -2.58
C HIS A 189 -12.57 -4.29 -2.97
N TYR A 190 -11.74 -3.51 -2.27
CA TYR A 190 -11.50 -2.11 -2.63
C TYR A 190 -10.93 -1.96 -4.04
N TRP A 191 -9.90 -2.75 -4.38
CA TRP A 191 -9.29 -2.72 -5.71
C TRP A 191 -10.22 -3.23 -6.80
N GLU A 192 -10.97 -4.30 -6.53
CA GLU A 192 -11.99 -4.82 -7.44
C GLU A 192 -13.00 -3.72 -7.82
N ARG A 193 -13.52 -2.99 -6.82
CA ARG A 193 -14.44 -1.88 -7.07
C ARG A 193 -13.80 -0.74 -7.87
N ARG A 194 -12.54 -0.39 -7.59
CA ARG A 194 -11.82 0.65 -8.34
C ARG A 194 -11.59 0.26 -9.80
N ILE A 195 -11.16 -0.97 -10.05
CA ILE A 195 -10.97 -1.49 -11.41
C ILE A 195 -12.30 -1.55 -12.15
N PHE A 196 -13.36 -2.05 -11.51
CA PHE A 196 -14.70 -2.09 -12.10
C PHE A 196 -15.17 -0.70 -12.50
N ASN A 197 -15.02 0.29 -11.61
CA ASN A 197 -15.40 1.68 -11.90
C ASN A 197 -14.58 2.25 -13.06
N ALA A 198 -13.26 2.01 -13.12
CA ALA A 198 -12.42 2.45 -14.22
C ALA A 198 -12.87 1.87 -15.57
N ILE A 199 -13.17 0.56 -15.62
CA ILE A 199 -13.70 -0.10 -16.81
C ILE A 199 -15.06 0.48 -17.20
N ALA A 200 -15.95 0.70 -16.23
CA ALA A 200 -17.26 1.29 -16.48
C ALA A 200 -17.14 2.71 -17.06
N THR A 201 -16.30 3.56 -16.47
CA THR A 201 -16.02 4.91 -16.98
C THR A 201 -15.47 4.87 -18.42
N MET A 202 -14.52 3.98 -18.68
CA MET A 202 -13.95 3.78 -20.02
C MET A 202 -15.04 3.38 -21.04
N LEU A 203 -15.89 2.42 -20.69
CA LEU A 203 -16.98 1.95 -21.55
C LEU A 203 -18.01 3.04 -21.82
N ILE A 204 -18.40 3.81 -20.80
CA ILE A 204 -19.32 4.95 -20.94
C ILE A 204 -18.73 5.98 -21.89
N ARG A 205 -17.45 6.32 -21.75
CA ARG A 205 -16.77 7.26 -22.62
C ARG A 205 -16.65 6.75 -24.06
N GLY A 206 -16.42 5.46 -24.24
CA GLY A 206 -16.39 4.81 -25.55
C GLY A 206 -17.76 4.77 -26.24
N ALA A 207 -18.83 4.52 -25.47
CA ALA A 207 -20.20 4.50 -25.99
C ALA A 207 -20.77 5.90 -26.25
N PHE A 208 -20.35 6.90 -25.48
CA PHE A 208 -20.83 8.28 -25.56
C PHE A 208 -19.64 9.25 -25.66
N PRO A 209 -18.96 9.34 -26.82
CA PRO A 209 -17.86 10.28 -27.02
C PRO A 209 -18.35 11.71 -26.78
N SER A 210 -17.61 12.47 -25.98
CA SER A 210 -17.99 13.80 -25.45
C SER A 210 -18.34 14.85 -26.51
N SER A 211 -17.90 14.64 -27.75
CA SER A 211 -18.29 15.44 -28.93
C SER A 211 -19.77 15.30 -29.32
N SER A 212 -20.45 14.24 -28.90
CA SER A 212 -21.90 14.03 -29.11
C SER A 212 -22.79 14.67 -28.03
N PHE A 213 -22.20 15.21 -26.94
CA PHE A 213 -22.91 15.79 -25.79
C PHE A 213 -22.46 17.22 -25.44
N GLN A 214 -22.24 18.07 -26.44
CA GLN A 214 -22.29 19.52 -26.23
C GLN A 214 -23.72 19.93 -25.79
N GLY A 215 -24.08 19.73 -24.52
CA GLY A 215 -25.34 20.23 -23.97
C GLY A 215 -25.99 19.47 -22.81
N VAL A 216 -25.51 18.29 -22.41
CA VAL A 216 -26.20 17.47 -21.39
C VAL A 216 -25.50 17.51 -20.04
N THR A 217 -26.29 17.86 -19.02
CA THR A 217 -25.80 18.16 -17.66
C THR A 217 -25.42 16.87 -16.92
N ARG A 218 -24.47 16.95 -15.99
CA ARG A 218 -23.99 15.84 -15.15
C ARG A 218 -25.13 15.02 -14.49
N GLN A 219 -26.25 15.65 -14.16
CA GLN A 219 -27.44 14.99 -13.60
C GLN A 219 -28.16 14.06 -14.60
N GLN A 220 -28.16 14.39 -15.89
CA GLN A 220 -28.78 13.58 -16.94
C GLN A 220 -27.94 12.36 -17.31
N GLN A 221 -26.61 12.44 -17.13
CA GLN A 221 -25.70 11.30 -17.23
C GLN A 221 -25.95 10.28 -16.11
N PHE A 222 -26.19 10.75 -14.87
CA PHE A 222 -26.56 9.89 -13.74
C PHE A 222 -27.94 9.23 -13.91
N SER A 223 -28.92 9.91 -14.50
CA SER A 223 -30.23 9.28 -14.78
C SER A 223 -30.11 8.17 -15.82
N LEU A 224 -29.32 8.33 -16.88
CA LEU A 224 -29.08 7.27 -17.87
C LEU A 224 -28.39 6.04 -17.24
N LEU A 225 -27.41 6.26 -16.35
CA LEU A 225 -26.77 5.20 -15.57
C LEU A 225 -27.74 4.44 -14.68
N SER A 226 -28.73 5.11 -14.10
CA SER A 226 -29.78 4.46 -13.31
C SER A 226 -30.80 3.70 -14.16
N THR A 227 -30.96 4.09 -15.44
CA THR A 227 -31.92 3.49 -16.38
C THR A 227 -31.32 2.28 -17.10
N MET A 228 -30.00 2.27 -17.31
CA MET A 228 -29.26 1.05 -17.67
C MET A 228 -29.21 0.12 -16.45
N ARG A 229 -30.32 -0.57 -16.18
CA ARG A 229 -30.33 -1.76 -15.33
C ARG A 229 -29.39 -2.78 -15.98
N LEU A 230 -28.14 -2.80 -15.53
CA LEU A 230 -27.27 -3.94 -15.72
C LEU A 230 -27.96 -5.15 -15.07
N PRO A 231 -27.98 -6.31 -15.74
CA PRO A 231 -28.66 -7.50 -15.23
C PRO A 231 -28.17 -7.74 -13.80
N GLU A 232 -29.12 -7.95 -12.88
CA GLU A 232 -28.80 -8.32 -11.51
C GLU A 232 -27.74 -9.41 -11.57
N TYR A 233 -26.59 -9.14 -10.97
CA TYR A 233 -25.58 -10.15 -10.70
C TYR A 233 -26.23 -11.13 -9.73
N ARG A 234 -26.95 -12.10 -10.30
CA ARG A 234 -27.41 -13.28 -9.61
C ARG A 234 -26.15 -13.82 -8.95
N ARG A 235 -26.13 -13.90 -7.62
CA ARG A 235 -25.10 -14.61 -6.84
C ARG A 235 -25.07 -16.06 -7.30
N SER A 236 -24.52 -16.30 -8.48
CA SER A 236 -24.09 -17.60 -8.93
C SER A 236 -22.69 -17.69 -8.38
N SER A 237 -22.50 -18.59 -7.42
CA SER A 237 -21.23 -19.08 -6.90
C SER A 237 -20.12 -19.03 -7.96
N VAL A 238 -19.42 -17.90 -8.10
CA VAL A 238 -18.19 -17.84 -8.87
C VAL A 238 -17.11 -18.35 -7.94
N ALA A 239 -16.57 -19.49 -8.34
CA ALA A 239 -15.61 -20.27 -7.59
C ALA A 239 -14.42 -19.43 -7.11
N PRO A 240 -13.87 -19.73 -5.91
CA PRO A 240 -12.62 -19.13 -5.48
C PRO A 240 -11.54 -19.43 -6.52
N LEU A 241 -10.78 -18.38 -6.85
CA LEU A 241 -9.47 -18.35 -7.49
C LEU A 241 -8.98 -19.73 -7.97
N GLN A 242 -8.95 -19.89 -9.29
CA GLN A 242 -8.51 -21.06 -10.04
C GLN A 242 -7.53 -21.95 -9.26
N ARG A 243 -8.07 -23.09 -8.82
CA ARG A 243 -7.31 -24.24 -8.33
C ARG A 243 -6.35 -24.68 -9.44
N ILE A 244 -5.06 -24.39 -9.27
CA ILE A 244 -3.97 -24.97 -10.07
C ILE A 244 -4.14 -26.48 -10.02
N LYS A 245 -4.46 -27.11 -11.16
CA LYS A 245 -4.46 -28.57 -11.26
C LYS A 245 -3.01 -29.05 -11.20
N PRO A 246 -2.66 -30.03 -10.35
CA PRO A 246 -1.36 -30.67 -10.46
C PRO A 246 -1.27 -31.39 -11.81
N SER A 247 -0.16 -31.15 -12.49
CA SER A 247 0.32 -31.93 -13.64
C SER A 247 0.18 -33.43 -13.35
N LYS A 248 -0.49 -34.14 -14.26
CA LYS A 248 -0.54 -35.61 -14.25
C LYS A 248 0.90 -36.12 -14.48
N GLY A 249 1.49 -36.68 -13.43
CA GLY A 249 2.62 -37.59 -13.58
C GLY A 249 2.22 -38.76 -14.48
N HIS A 250 2.92 -38.89 -15.61
CA HIS A 250 2.90 -40.11 -16.40
C HIS A 250 3.67 -41.18 -15.62
N SER A 251 2.99 -42.23 -15.22
CA SER A 251 3.62 -43.50 -14.87
C SER A 251 4.13 -44.15 -16.14
N ARG A 252 5.46 -44.31 -16.25
CA ARG A 252 6.12 -45.56 -16.63
C ARG A 252 7.44 -45.63 -15.91
#